data_AF-A0ABD2JDH3-F1
#
_entry.id   AF-A0ABD2JDH3-F1
#
_cell.length_a   1.000
_cell.length_b   1.000
_cell.length_c   1.000
_cell.angle_alpha   90.00
_cell.angle_beta   90.00
_cell.angle_gamma   90.00
#
_symmetry.space_group_name_H-M   'P 1'
#
loop_
_entity.id
_entity.type
_entity.pdbx_description
1 polymer ?
#
loop_
_entity_poly.entity_id
_entity_poly.type
_entity_poly.pdbx_seq_one_letter_code
_entity_poly.pdbx_strand_id
1 'polypeptide(L)'
;MKPWVPQLKILAHAKTVAFITHGGLKSVREGFCAGVPLIVMPLFAEQAHQAHLLLAMGMAAVINKYSLTEQSVLHTIQTVQL
;
A
#
# COMPACT_ATOMS: atom_id res chain seq x y z
N MET A 1 -6.43 5.36 -17.69
CA MET A 1 -6.34 4.24 -16.71
C MET A 1 -6.61 2.94 -17.44
N LYS A 2 -5.95 1.83 -17.04
CA LYS A 2 -6.26 0.49 -17.58
C LYS A 2 -7.26 -0.19 -16.64
N PRO A 3 -8.30 -0.87 -17.14
CA PRO A 3 -9.33 -1.51 -16.30
C PRO A 3 -8.79 -2.72 -15.53
N TRP A 4 -7.73 -3.34 -16.03
CA TRP A 4 -7.04 -4.45 -15.40
C TRP A 4 -5.56 -4.43 -15.75
N VAL A 5 -4.73 -4.92 -14.84
CA VAL A 5 -3.28 -5.04 -15.01
C VAL A 5 -2.78 -6.36 -14.41
N PRO A 6 -1.68 -6.94 -14.93
CA PRO A 6 -1.09 -8.14 -14.36
C PRO A 6 -0.32 -7.81 -13.08
N GLN A 7 -1.04 -7.57 -11.97
CA GLN A 7 -0.49 -7.04 -10.71
C GLN A 7 0.76 -7.78 -10.23
N LEU A 8 0.75 -9.11 -10.20
CA LEU A 8 1.91 -9.92 -9.78
C LEU A 8 3.16 -9.63 -10.64
N LYS A 9 3.01 -9.46 -11.96
CA LYS A 9 4.13 -9.13 -12.85
C LYS A 9 4.65 -7.72 -12.60
N ILE A 10 3.76 -6.79 -12.27
CA ILE A 10 4.14 -5.41 -11.93
C ILE A 10 4.87 -5.40 -10.59
N LEU A 11 4.35 -6.08 -9.57
CA LEU A 11 4.99 -6.16 -8.26
C LEU A 11 6.37 -6.83 -8.33
N ALA A 12 6.53 -7.87 -9.15
CA ALA A 12 7.81 -8.54 -9.36
C ALA A 12 8.80 -7.75 -10.25
N HIS A 13 8.40 -6.62 -10.82
CA HIS A 13 9.25 -5.85 -11.72
C HIS A 13 10.25 -4.99 -10.94
N ALA A 14 11.54 -5.02 -11.32
CA ALA A 14 12.63 -4.35 -10.61
C ALA A 14 12.49 -2.81 -10.46
N LYS A 15 11.63 -2.17 -11.27
CA LYS A 15 11.33 -0.73 -11.16
C LYS A 15 10.17 -0.39 -10.22
N THR A 16 9.53 -1.39 -9.61
CA THR A 16 8.43 -1.17 -8.68
C THR A 16 9.00 -0.84 -7.31
N VAL A 17 8.83 0.41 -6.90
CA VAL A 17 9.44 0.95 -5.67
C VAL A 17 8.47 1.05 -4.50
N ALA A 18 7.16 1.03 -4.76
CA ALA A 18 6.13 1.09 -3.73
C ALA A 18 4.80 0.55 -4.29
N PHE A 19 3.94 0.04 -3.39
CA PHE A 19 2.60 -0.41 -3.72
C PHE A 19 1.56 0.24 -2.82
N ILE A 20 0.75 1.12 -3.40
CA ILE A 20 -0.42 1.70 -2.75
C ILE A 20 -1.61 0.75 -2.92
N THR A 21 -2.19 0.28 -1.82
CA THR A 21 -3.28 -0.70 -1.82
C THR A 21 -4.37 -0.34 -0.81
N HIS A 22 -5.58 -0.83 -1.04
CA HIS A 22 -6.69 -0.71 -0.08
C HIS A 22 -6.54 -1.61 1.16
N GLY A 23 -5.52 -2.48 1.24
CA GLY A 23 -5.28 -3.34 2.40
C GLY A 23 -5.97 -4.70 2.36
N GLY A 24 -6.54 -5.09 1.21
CA GLY A 24 -7.05 -6.45 1.03
C GLY A 24 -5.95 -7.49 1.24
N LEU A 25 -6.24 -8.57 1.98
CA LEU A 25 -5.27 -9.57 2.44
C LEU A 25 -4.43 -10.17 1.30
N LYS A 26 -5.06 -10.41 0.14
CA LYS A 26 -4.36 -10.93 -1.04
C LYS A 26 -3.31 -9.93 -1.54
N SER A 27 -3.69 -8.68 -1.77
CA SER A 27 -2.78 -7.64 -2.25
C SER A 27 -1.63 -7.37 -1.27
N VAL A 28 -1.91 -7.35 0.03
CA VAL A 28 -0.89 -7.21 1.08
C VAL A 28 0.13 -8.34 0.98
N ARG A 29 -0.31 -9.59 0.87
CA ARG A 29 0.57 -10.76 0.70
C ARG A 29 1.40 -10.66 -0.57
N GLU A 30 0.79 -10.29 -1.69
CA GLU A 30 1.49 -10.18 -2.98
C GLU A 30 2.57 -9.09 -2.95
N GLY A 31 2.28 -7.92 -2.37
CA GLY A 31 3.27 -6.85 -2.24
C GLY A 31 4.40 -7.22 -1.29
N PHE A 32 4.06 -7.82 -0.14
CA PHE A 32 5.04 -8.25 0.85
C PHE A 32 5.98 -9.34 0.29
N CYS A 33 5.44 -10.38 -0.34
CA CYS A 33 6.26 -11.45 -0.94
C CYS A 33 7.11 -10.96 -2.12
N ALA A 34 6.70 -9.89 -2.79
CA ALA A 34 7.50 -9.24 -3.83
C ALA A 34 8.61 -8.32 -3.26
N GLY A 35 8.67 -8.12 -1.94
CA GLY A 35 9.62 -7.21 -1.31
C GLY A 35 9.34 -5.73 -1.61
N VAL A 36 8.10 -5.38 -1.96
CA VAL A 36 7.72 -4.02 -2.32
C VAL A 36 7.14 -3.30 -1.09
N PRO A 37 7.65 -2.11 -0.72
CA PRO A 37 7.09 -1.30 0.35
C PRO A 37 5.60 -1.03 0.18
N LEU A 38 4.83 -1.20 1.27
CA LEU A 38 3.38 -1.07 1.26
C LEU A 38 2.92 0.30 1.79
N ILE A 39 1.98 0.92 1.08
CA ILE A 39 1.19 2.06 1.55
C ILE A 39 -0.27 1.63 1.54
N VAL A 40 -0.94 1.67 2.69
CA VAL A 40 -2.31 1.16 2.83
C VAL A 40 -3.29 2.32 3.03
N MET A 41 -4.30 2.41 2.16
CA MET A 41 -5.44 3.32 2.32
C MET A 41 -6.73 2.50 2.46
N PRO A 42 -7.12 2.13 3.69
CA PRO A 42 -8.26 1.25 3.90
C PRO A 42 -9.57 1.91 3.46
N LEU A 43 -10.38 1.20 2.68
CA LEU A 43 -11.65 1.71 2.18
C LEU A 43 -12.83 1.28 3.06
N PHE A 44 -12.89 0.04 3.52
CA PHE A 44 -13.99 -0.45 4.38
C PHE A 44 -13.66 -1.79 5.06
N ALA A 45 -14.54 -2.20 5.98
CA ALA A 45 -14.53 -3.51 6.64
C ALA A 45 -13.17 -3.87 7.28
N GLU A 46 -12.69 -5.09 7.04
CA GLU A 46 -11.48 -5.65 7.66
C GLU A 46 -10.20 -4.91 7.26
N GLN A 47 -10.22 -4.13 6.18
CA GLN A 47 -9.04 -3.41 5.69
C GLN A 47 -8.50 -2.41 6.72
N ALA A 48 -9.37 -1.76 7.50
CA ALA A 48 -8.95 -0.82 8.53
C ALA A 48 -8.17 -1.53 9.66
N HIS A 49 -8.64 -2.70 10.07
CA HIS A 49 -7.94 -3.54 11.04
C HIS A 49 -6.60 -4.02 10.49
N GLN A 50 -6.57 -4.49 9.24
CA GLN A 50 -5.33 -4.89 8.56
C GLN A 50 -4.33 -3.74 8.45
N ALA A 51 -4.77 -2.54 8.08
CA ALA A 51 -3.93 -1.35 8.01
C ALA A 51 -3.31 -1.01 9.38
N HIS A 52 -4.11 -1.08 10.45
CA HIS A 52 -3.64 -0.83 11.81
C HIS A 52 -2.58 -1.86 12.25
N LEU A 53 -2.79 -3.14 11.97
CA LEU A 53 -1.81 -4.19 12.27
C LEU A 53 -0.51 -4.00 11.48
N LEU A 54 -0.60 -3.74 10.18
CA LEU A 54 0.58 -3.52 9.33
C LEU A 54 1.40 -2.29 9.76
N LEU A 55 0.72 -1.23 10.18
CA LEU A 55 1.36 -0.04 10.76
C LEU A 55 2.07 -0.38 12.07
N ALA A 56 1.41 -1.08 12.98
CA ALA A 56 1.97 -1.48 14.27
C ALA A 56 3.18 -2.42 14.13
N MET A 57 3.21 -3.26 13.08
CA MET A 57 4.34 -4.12 12.76
C MET A 57 5.48 -3.40 12.00
N GLY A 58 5.31 -2.11 11.65
CA GLY A 58 6.28 -1.38 10.84
C GLY A 58 6.38 -1.88 9.39
N MET A 59 5.37 -2.60 8.89
CA MET A 59 5.37 -3.24 7.58
C MET A 59 4.74 -2.39 6.47
N ALA A 60 3.98 -1.35 6.85
CA ALA A 60 3.35 -0.45 5.89
C ALA A 60 3.16 0.95 6.47
N ALA A 61 3.18 1.96 5.59
CA ALA A 61 2.63 3.28 5.90
C ALA A 61 1.11 3.29 5.66
N VAL A 62 0.37 4.17 6.35
CA VAL A 62 -1.09 4.23 6.25
C VAL A 62 -1.55 5.64 5.86
N ILE A 63 -2.44 5.72 4.87
CA ILE A 63 -3.11 6.95 4.46
C ILE A 63 -4.53 6.96 5.01
N ASN A 64 -4.89 8.03 5.71
CA ASN A 64 -6.26 8.25 6.17
C ASN A 64 -7.10 8.89 5.06
N LYS A 65 -8.05 8.13 4.51
CA LYS A 65 -8.96 8.60 3.45
C LYS A 65 -9.86 9.79 3.85
N TYR A 66 -10.12 9.97 5.15
CA TYR A 66 -10.98 11.05 5.65
C TYR A 66 -10.25 12.40 5.76
N SER A 67 -8.92 12.38 5.73
CA SER A 67 -8.07 13.57 5.82
C SER A 67 -7.10 13.64 4.64
N LEU A 68 -7.53 13.17 3.46
CA LEU A 68 -6.70 13.05 2.29
C LEU A 68 -6.39 14.42 1.68
N THR A 69 -5.11 14.77 1.63
CA THR A 69 -4.58 15.93 0.91
C THR A 69 -3.42 15.51 0.03
N GLU A 70 -3.10 16.29 -1.00
CA GLU A 70 -1.91 16.06 -1.84
C GLU A 70 -0.64 15.95 -0.98
N GLN A 71 -0.48 16.87 -0.02
CA GLN A 71 0.66 16.89 0.91
C GLN A 71 0.73 15.61 1.75
N SER A 72 -0.40 15.10 2.26
CA SER A 72 -0.42 13.86 3.04
C SER A 72 0.02 12.65 2.22
N VAL A 73 -0.37 12.61 0.94
CA VAL A 73 0.00 11.52 0.02
C VAL A 73 1.48 11.60 -0.32
N LEU A 74 1.98 12.78 -0.70
CA LEU A 74 3.39 13.00 -1.03
C LEU A 74 4.29 12.66 0.16
N HIS A 75 3.94 13.14 1.36
CA HIS A 75 4.68 12.82 2.58
C HIS A 75 4.73 11.31 2.84
N THR A 76 3.59 10.62 2.69
CA THR A 76 3.54 9.16 2.90
C THR A 76 4.38 8.39 1.90
N ILE A 77 4.39 8.81 0.63
CA ILE A 77 5.24 8.21 -0.41
C ILE A 77 6.72 8.39 -0.08
N GLN A 78 7.11 9.57 0.39
CA GLN A 78 8.49 9.85 0.78
C GLN A 78 8.96 8.99 1.96
N THR A 79 8.09 8.71 2.93
CA THR A 79 8.42 7.88 4.10
C THR A 79 8.80 6.44 3.74
N VAL A 80 8.29 5.89 2.64
CA VAL A 80 8.58 4.51 2.21
C VAL A 80 9.68 4.41 1.15
N GLN A 81 10.23 5.53 0.69
CA GLN A 81 11.32 5.61 -0.30
C GLN A 81 12.73 5.68 0.33
N LEU A 82 12.85 5.39 1.63
CA LEU A 82 14.12 5.33 2.35
C LEU A 82 14.81 3.98 2.21
#